data_AF-A0A645F4G8-F1
#
_entry.id   AF-A0A645F4G8-F1
#
_cell.length_a   1.000
_cell.length_b   1.000
_cell.length_c   1.000
_cell.angle_alpha   90.00
_cell.angle_beta   90.00
_cell.angle_gamma   90.00
#
_symmetry.space_group_name_H-M   'P 1'
#
loop_
_entity.id
_entity.type
_entity.pdbx_description
1 polymer ?
#
loop_
_entity_poly.entity_id
_entity_poly.type
_entity_poly.pdbx_seq_one_letter_code
_entity_poly.pdbx_strand_id
1 'polypeptide(L)'
;MKTIFHDINYKVVNDVEVGWAGSLNLADGVNIVAGTGSIAFGRNHDKKTARSGGWSTFFSDEGSCYWLGRRTMEYFGKEADGRLEKGPLYDVVMNHYGIKNEFEFIDISENDIIPFRDKVAQVQRLLYDAAKQGDKNAIALYDEASNELFLIIKGVVEQLELTGKKFNWSYSGGLFHAKEFVLPNLEEKVSKLGGQLVKPSTTPVMGAFLLAKEKFYEMD
;
A
#
# COMPACT_ATOMS: atom_id res chain seq x y z
N MET A 1 8.57 27.74 4.19
CA MET A 1 8.12 27.48 2.81
C MET A 1 8.13 28.83 2.11
N LYS A 2 9.09 29.09 1.19
CA LYS A 2 9.11 30.35 0.43
C LYS A 2 7.85 30.41 -0.44
N THR A 3 7.17 31.56 -0.50
CA THR A 3 5.93 31.75 -1.25
C THR A 3 6.23 31.63 -2.74
N ILE A 4 5.96 30.44 -3.31
CA ILE A 4 6.13 30.17 -4.75
C ILE A 4 4.93 30.73 -5.54
N PHE A 5 3.77 30.86 -4.90
CA PHE A 5 2.54 31.32 -5.52
C PHE A 5 2.13 32.68 -4.93
N HIS A 6 2.03 33.70 -5.78
CA HIS A 6 1.46 35.00 -5.43
C HIS A 6 0.00 35.05 -5.91
N ASP A 7 -0.87 35.72 -5.15
CA ASP A 7 -2.27 36.00 -5.49
C ASP A 7 -3.21 34.80 -5.70
N ILE A 8 -2.88 33.63 -5.15
CA ILE A 8 -3.79 32.46 -5.11
C ILE A 8 -3.88 31.87 -3.70
N ASN A 9 -5.10 31.46 -3.31
CA ASN A 9 -5.33 30.72 -2.08
C ASN A 9 -4.86 29.26 -2.24
N TYR A 10 -3.99 28.77 -1.36
CA TYR A 10 -3.52 27.39 -1.38
C TYR A 10 -3.37 26.80 0.03
N LYS A 11 -3.52 25.48 0.12
CA LYS A 11 -3.21 24.68 1.32
C LYS A 11 -2.30 23.54 0.88
N VAL A 12 -1.17 23.38 1.56
CA VAL A 12 -0.32 22.19 1.38
C VAL A 12 -0.83 21.10 2.31
N VAL A 13 -1.16 19.96 1.73
CA VAL A 13 -1.64 18.76 2.44
C VAL A 13 -0.74 17.58 2.11
N ASN A 14 -0.81 16.54 2.93
CA ASN A 14 -0.11 15.28 2.65
C ASN A 14 -0.86 14.50 1.56
N ASP A 15 -0.14 13.74 0.74
CA ASP A 15 -0.72 12.92 -0.34
C ASP A 15 -1.71 11.87 0.19
N VAL A 16 -1.55 11.40 1.42
CA VAL A 16 -2.51 10.49 2.05
C VAL A 16 -3.88 11.14 2.31
N GLU A 17 -3.92 12.43 2.66
CA GLU A 17 -5.16 13.19 2.88
C GLU A 17 -5.88 13.38 1.54
N VAL A 18 -5.11 13.63 0.48
CA VAL A 18 -5.60 13.71 -0.90
C VAL A 18 -6.16 12.37 -1.38
N GLY A 19 -5.47 11.27 -1.08
CA GLY A 19 -5.93 9.91 -1.38
C GLY A 19 -7.24 9.57 -0.67
N TRP A 20 -7.34 9.91 0.62
CA TRP A 20 -8.57 9.77 1.41
C TRP A 20 -9.73 10.59 0.84
N ALA A 21 -9.48 11.86 0.53
CA ALA A 21 -10.48 12.75 -0.03
C ALA A 21 -11.03 12.23 -1.37
N GLY A 22 -10.15 11.70 -2.22
CA GLY A 22 -10.55 11.11 -3.50
C GLY A 22 -11.27 9.75 -3.35
N SER A 23 -10.79 8.88 -2.46
CA SER A 23 -11.37 7.53 -2.32
C SER A 23 -12.71 7.54 -1.59
N LEU A 24 -12.88 8.41 -0.59
CA LEU A 24 -14.09 8.53 0.22
C LEU A 24 -14.97 9.73 -0.13
N ASN A 25 -14.60 10.54 -1.13
CA ASN A 25 -15.32 11.76 -1.51
C ASN A 25 -15.58 12.68 -0.29
N LEU A 26 -14.54 12.90 0.51
CA LEU A 26 -14.55 13.64 1.79
C LEU A 26 -15.43 13.05 2.91
N ALA A 27 -16.08 11.90 2.70
CA ALA A 27 -16.86 11.24 3.74
C ALA A 27 -15.97 10.69 4.86
N ASP A 28 -16.51 10.66 6.07
CA ASP A 28 -15.80 10.12 7.23
C ASP A 28 -15.45 8.65 7.04
N GLY A 29 -14.29 8.25 7.53
CA GLY A 29 -13.74 6.92 7.31
C GLY A 29 -12.22 6.90 7.17
N VAL A 30 -11.70 5.75 6.75
CA VAL A 30 -10.26 5.49 6.65
C VAL A 30 -9.88 5.12 5.23
N ASN A 31 -8.79 5.66 4.70
CA ASN A 31 -8.20 5.24 3.44
C ASN A 31 -6.81 4.66 3.69
N ILE A 32 -6.56 3.44 3.21
CA ILE A 32 -5.23 2.85 3.17
C ILE A 32 -4.59 3.10 1.80
N VAL A 33 -3.39 3.67 1.79
CA VAL A 33 -2.55 3.79 0.60
C VAL A 33 -1.52 2.67 0.64
N ALA A 34 -1.41 1.89 -0.43
CA ALA A 34 -0.35 0.91 -0.64
C ALA A 34 0.16 0.98 -2.08
N GLY A 35 1.28 1.67 -2.26
CA GLY A 35 2.02 1.78 -3.51
C GLY A 35 3.48 1.38 -3.28
N THR A 36 4.43 2.22 -3.67
CA THR A 36 5.84 2.02 -3.28
C THR A 36 6.02 2.05 -1.76
N GLY A 37 5.19 2.79 -1.03
CA GLY A 37 5.10 2.74 0.43
C GLY A 37 3.67 2.46 0.90
N SER A 38 3.47 2.43 2.22
CA SER A 38 2.15 2.21 2.82
C SER A 38 1.86 3.18 3.96
N ILE A 39 0.65 3.74 3.97
CA ILE A 39 0.18 4.69 4.98
C ILE A 39 -1.35 4.73 4.98
N ALA A 40 -1.97 4.81 6.16
CA ALA A 40 -3.39 5.10 6.27
C ALA A 40 -3.64 6.50 6.81
N PHE A 41 -4.75 7.07 6.39
CA PHE A 41 -5.31 8.30 6.93
C PHE A 41 -6.82 8.14 7.13
N GLY A 42 -7.36 8.78 8.15
CA GLY A 42 -8.79 8.85 8.33
C GLY A 42 -9.25 10.14 8.97
N ARG A 43 -10.55 10.38 8.83
CA ARG A 43 -11.28 11.49 9.46
C ARG A 43 -12.57 10.94 10.08
N ASN A 44 -12.87 11.31 11.31
CA ASN A 44 -14.13 10.95 11.97
C ASN A 44 -15.17 12.09 11.88
N HIS A 45 -16.37 11.86 12.41
CA HIS A 45 -17.48 12.82 12.40
C HIS A 45 -17.20 14.14 13.11
N ASP A 46 -16.26 14.17 14.06
CA ASP A 46 -15.84 15.39 14.77
C ASP A 46 -14.75 16.14 13.99
N LYS A 47 -14.49 15.72 12.74
CA LYS A 47 -13.39 16.19 11.89
C LYS A 47 -12.00 15.96 12.50
N LYS A 48 -11.88 15.10 13.52
CA LYS A 48 -10.58 14.63 14.01
C LYS A 48 -9.94 13.76 12.94
N THR A 49 -8.66 13.99 12.67
CA THR A 49 -7.87 13.24 11.70
C THR A 49 -6.80 12.42 12.39
N ALA A 50 -6.45 11.26 11.84
CA ALA A 50 -5.33 10.46 12.29
C ALA A 50 -4.62 9.81 11.10
N ARG A 51 -3.36 9.42 11.33
CA ARG A 51 -2.55 8.68 10.36
C ARG A 51 -1.77 7.56 11.04
N SER A 52 -1.41 6.55 10.27
CA SER A 52 -0.59 5.42 10.71
C SER A 52 0.25 4.89 9.54
N GLY A 53 1.47 4.43 9.79
CA GLY A 53 2.43 4.03 8.75
C GLY A 53 3.14 5.22 8.07
N GLY A 54 3.89 4.93 7.00
CA GLY A 54 4.58 5.93 6.18
C GLY A 54 5.79 6.59 6.85
N TRP A 55 6.49 5.87 7.73
CA TRP A 55 7.63 6.41 8.48
C TRP A 55 8.94 6.45 7.69
N SER A 56 9.27 5.33 7.02
CA SER A 56 10.50 5.14 6.28
C SER A 56 10.41 3.85 5.47
N THR A 57 11.10 3.81 4.34
CA THR A 57 11.23 2.58 3.53
C THR A 57 12.09 1.52 4.22
N PHE A 58 12.98 1.94 5.12
CA PHE A 58 13.95 1.03 5.74
C PHE A 58 13.33 0.20 6.87
N PHE A 59 12.51 0.84 7.71
CA PHE A 59 11.93 0.27 8.93
C PHE A 59 10.40 0.42 9.01
N SER A 60 9.74 0.75 7.90
CA SER A 60 8.27 0.76 7.78
C SER A 60 7.87 0.41 6.34
N ASP A 61 6.78 0.98 5.82
CA ASP A 61 6.16 0.65 4.55
C ASP A 61 5.69 -0.82 4.46
N GLU A 62 5.35 -1.42 5.60
CA GLU A 62 4.87 -2.79 5.68
C GLU A 62 3.62 -3.02 4.81
N GLY A 63 3.60 -4.14 4.10
CA GLY A 63 2.54 -4.47 3.14
C GLY A 63 2.52 -3.64 1.85
N SER A 64 3.48 -2.73 1.63
CA SER A 64 3.62 -2.01 0.34
C SER A 64 4.24 -2.87 -0.78
N CYS A 65 4.25 -2.36 -2.02
CA CYS A 65 4.98 -2.99 -3.12
C CYS A 65 6.49 -3.07 -2.85
N TYR A 66 7.10 -2.07 -2.19
CA TYR A 66 8.53 -2.12 -1.85
C TYR A 66 8.81 -3.22 -0.82
N TRP A 67 7.97 -3.31 0.22
CA TRP A 67 8.08 -4.35 1.24
C TRP A 67 7.91 -5.74 0.62
N LEU A 68 6.87 -5.93 -0.19
CA LEU A 68 6.67 -7.18 -0.93
C LEU A 68 7.83 -7.47 -1.88
N GLY A 69 8.38 -6.47 -2.58
CA GLY A 69 9.54 -6.64 -3.46
C GLY A 69 10.76 -7.17 -2.71
N ARG A 70 11.10 -6.59 -1.56
CA ARG A 70 12.16 -7.09 -0.67
C ARG A 70 11.91 -8.52 -0.21
N ARG A 71 10.68 -8.81 0.24
CA ARG A 71 10.28 -10.16 0.69
C ARG A 71 10.33 -11.17 -0.45
N THR A 72 10.00 -10.75 -1.67
CA THR A 72 10.10 -11.57 -2.88
C THR A 72 11.56 -11.97 -3.15
N MET A 73 12.49 -11.02 -3.08
CA MET A 73 13.92 -11.30 -3.24
C MET A 73 14.45 -12.23 -2.15
N GLU A 74 14.00 -12.04 -0.90
CA GLU A 74 14.32 -12.92 0.22
C GLU A 74 13.83 -14.36 -0.02
N TYR A 75 12.59 -14.52 -0.50
CA TYR A 75 12.00 -15.82 -0.76
C TYR A 75 12.67 -16.53 -1.95
N PHE A 76 12.96 -15.80 -3.02
CA PHE A 76 13.79 -16.31 -4.11
C PHE A 76 15.13 -16.84 -3.60
N GLY A 77 15.83 -16.08 -2.74
CA GLY A 77 17.08 -16.53 -2.14
C GLY A 77 16.93 -17.80 -1.30
N LYS A 78 15.84 -17.94 -0.54
CA LYS A 78 15.52 -19.16 0.22
C LYS A 78 15.19 -20.37 -0.67
N GLU A 79 14.52 -20.16 -1.80
CA GLU A 79 14.25 -21.22 -2.78
C GLU A 79 15.53 -21.63 -3.51
N ALA A 80 16.38 -20.65 -3.83
CA ALA A 80 17.68 -20.87 -4.47
C ALA A 80 18.64 -21.70 -3.60
N ASP A 81 18.72 -21.40 -2.30
CA ASP A 81 19.64 -22.07 -1.36
C ASP A 81 19.05 -23.29 -0.63
N GLY A 82 17.79 -23.66 -0.95
CA GLY A 82 17.13 -24.86 -0.44
C GLY A 82 16.51 -24.74 0.96
N ARG A 83 16.42 -23.53 1.54
CA ARG A 83 15.64 -23.28 2.77
C ARG A 83 14.13 -23.31 2.54
N LEU A 84 13.69 -23.13 1.29
CA LEU A 84 12.33 -23.37 0.81
C LEU A 84 12.38 -24.28 -0.42
N GLU A 85 11.30 -25.02 -0.65
CA GLU A 85 11.12 -25.78 -1.88
C GLU A 85 10.98 -24.81 -3.07
N LYS A 86 11.73 -25.07 -4.15
CA LYS A 86 11.63 -24.26 -5.39
C LYS A 86 10.22 -24.37 -5.95
N GLY A 87 9.55 -23.23 -6.09
CA GLY A 87 8.20 -23.13 -6.64
C GLY A 87 8.14 -22.24 -7.88
N PRO A 88 6.93 -21.91 -8.36
CA PRO A 88 6.74 -20.97 -9.45
C PRO A 88 7.45 -19.62 -9.24
N LEU A 89 7.63 -19.16 -8.00
CA LEU A 89 8.40 -17.94 -7.71
C LEU A 89 9.84 -18.02 -8.24
N TYR A 90 10.57 -19.08 -7.91
CA TYR A 90 11.90 -19.34 -8.44
C TYR A 90 11.92 -19.28 -9.98
N ASP A 91 11.02 -20.01 -10.63
CA ASP A 91 10.95 -20.06 -12.11
C ASP A 91 10.63 -18.69 -12.72
N VAL A 92 9.71 -17.93 -12.12
CA VAL A 92 9.35 -16.58 -12.59
C VAL A 92 10.55 -15.64 -12.52
N VAL A 93 11.31 -15.67 -11.41
CA VAL A 93 12.50 -14.81 -11.25
C VAL A 93 13.58 -15.20 -12.26
N MET A 94 13.93 -16.48 -12.34
CA MET A 94 14.96 -16.98 -13.28
C MET A 94 14.62 -16.59 -14.73
N ASN A 95 13.36 -16.80 -15.14
CA ASN A 95 12.90 -16.49 -16.49
C ASN A 95 12.82 -14.99 -16.77
N HIS A 96 12.36 -14.17 -15.82
CA HIS A 96 12.23 -12.72 -16.00
C HIS A 96 13.57 -12.05 -16.27
N TYR A 97 14.61 -12.46 -15.53
CA TYR A 97 15.96 -11.91 -15.70
C TYR A 97 16.80 -12.68 -16.73
N GLY A 98 16.29 -13.80 -17.27
CA GLY A 98 16.99 -14.61 -18.26
C GLY A 98 18.28 -15.24 -17.74
N ILE A 99 18.37 -15.46 -16.43
CA ILE A 99 19.56 -16.00 -15.75
C ILE A 99 19.54 -17.53 -15.75
N LYS A 100 20.71 -18.15 -15.80
CA LYS A 100 20.86 -19.62 -15.78
C LYS A 100 21.31 -20.14 -14.42
N ASN A 101 21.86 -19.25 -13.61
CA ASN A 101 22.34 -19.52 -12.27
C ASN A 101 21.76 -18.47 -11.32
N GLU A 102 21.14 -18.90 -10.22
CA GLU A 102 20.60 -18.04 -9.17
C GLU A 102 21.60 -16.99 -8.63
N PHE A 103 22.90 -17.29 -8.64
CA PHE A 103 23.93 -16.35 -8.17
C PHE A 103 24.06 -15.12 -9.08
N GLU A 104 23.68 -15.21 -10.35
CA GLU A 104 23.62 -14.05 -11.26
C GLU A 104 22.62 -12.99 -10.77
N PHE A 105 21.60 -13.40 -10.01
CA PHE A 105 20.62 -12.47 -9.45
C PHE A 105 21.23 -11.54 -8.40
N ILE A 106 22.35 -11.91 -7.75
CA ILE A 106 23.02 -11.05 -6.76
C ILE A 106 23.54 -9.79 -7.45
N ASP A 107 24.29 -9.93 -8.54
CA ASP A 107 24.85 -8.79 -9.26
C ASP A 107 23.76 -7.89 -9.85
N ILE A 108 22.70 -8.49 -10.40
CA ILE A 108 21.52 -7.75 -10.89
C ILE A 108 20.86 -6.98 -9.74
N SER A 109 20.70 -7.63 -8.58
CA SER A 109 20.05 -7.03 -7.41
C SER A 109 20.82 -5.83 -6.89
N GLU A 110 22.13 -5.98 -6.66
CA GLU A 110 22.98 -4.95 -6.07
C GLU A 110 23.14 -3.72 -6.99
N ASN A 111 23.23 -3.93 -8.30
CA ASN A 111 23.51 -2.84 -9.24
C ASN A 111 22.27 -2.19 -9.84
N ASP A 112 21.21 -2.98 -10.14
CA ASP A 112 20.08 -2.50 -10.95
C ASP A 112 18.75 -2.41 -10.18
N ILE A 113 18.64 -3.06 -9.01
CA ILE A 113 17.39 -3.14 -8.25
C ILE A 113 17.48 -2.37 -6.93
N ILE A 114 18.34 -2.81 -6.01
CA ILE A 114 18.44 -2.31 -4.63
C ILE A 114 18.65 -0.79 -4.53
N PRO A 115 19.49 -0.15 -5.38
CA PRO A 115 19.70 1.30 -5.32
C PRO A 115 18.44 2.12 -5.65
N PHE A 116 17.45 1.52 -6.31
CA PHE A 116 16.28 2.21 -6.84
C PHE A 116 15.00 1.67 -6.19
N ARG A 117 14.41 2.48 -5.30
CA ARG A 117 13.21 2.09 -4.53
C ARG A 117 12.05 1.62 -5.41
N ASP A 118 11.83 2.27 -6.54
CA ASP A 118 10.79 1.90 -7.49
C ASP A 118 11.07 0.57 -8.18
N LYS A 119 12.35 0.23 -8.44
CA LYS A 119 12.77 -1.07 -8.98
C LYS A 119 12.56 -2.19 -7.97
N VAL A 120 12.94 -2.00 -6.72
CA VAL A 120 12.61 -2.95 -5.65
C VAL A 120 11.09 -3.16 -5.58
N ALA A 121 10.30 -2.09 -5.63
CA ALA A 121 8.84 -2.22 -5.64
C ALA A 121 8.28 -2.91 -6.89
N GLN A 122 8.94 -2.80 -8.05
CA GLN A 122 8.55 -3.50 -9.28
C GLN A 122 8.76 -5.02 -9.17
N VAL A 123 9.70 -5.50 -8.35
CA VAL A 123 9.91 -6.94 -8.11
C VAL A 123 8.64 -7.62 -7.58
N GLN A 124 7.74 -6.90 -6.89
CA GLN A 124 6.46 -7.45 -6.47
C GLN A 124 5.58 -7.94 -7.65
N ARG A 125 5.82 -7.49 -8.89
CA ARG A 125 5.14 -8.06 -10.06
C ARG A 125 5.50 -9.53 -10.30
N LEU A 126 6.73 -9.93 -10.00
CA LEU A 126 7.15 -11.33 -10.08
C LEU A 126 6.41 -12.17 -9.02
N LEU A 127 6.22 -11.62 -7.83
CA LEU A 127 5.40 -12.24 -6.79
C LEU A 127 3.95 -12.41 -7.23
N TYR A 128 3.38 -11.41 -7.90
CA TYR A 128 2.03 -11.49 -8.47
C TYR A 128 1.93 -12.64 -9.47
N ASP A 129 2.85 -12.72 -10.43
CA ASP A 129 2.86 -13.75 -11.45
C ASP A 129 3.01 -15.15 -10.85
N ALA A 130 3.86 -15.32 -9.82
CA ALA A 130 4.00 -16.56 -9.08
C ALA A 130 2.72 -16.94 -8.33
N ALA A 131 2.09 -15.99 -7.63
CA ALA A 131 0.83 -16.22 -6.92
C ALA A 131 -0.30 -16.61 -7.90
N LYS A 132 -0.34 -16.01 -9.09
CA LYS A 132 -1.28 -16.39 -10.17
C LYS A 132 -1.06 -17.81 -10.69
N GLN A 133 0.16 -18.33 -10.60
CA GLN A 133 0.51 -19.71 -10.91
C GLN A 133 0.25 -20.68 -9.74
N GLY A 134 -0.29 -20.19 -8.62
CA GLY A 134 -0.63 -21.01 -7.46
C GLY A 134 0.53 -21.24 -6.49
N ASP A 135 1.59 -20.43 -6.57
CA ASP A 135 2.69 -20.48 -5.62
C ASP A 135 2.21 -20.18 -4.18
N LYS A 136 2.36 -21.17 -3.29
CA LYS A 136 1.88 -21.08 -1.91
C LYS A 136 2.65 -20.05 -1.09
N ASN A 137 3.96 -19.92 -1.32
CA ASN A 137 4.81 -18.99 -0.62
C ASN A 137 4.47 -17.55 -1.02
N ALA A 138 4.21 -17.32 -2.32
CA ALA A 138 3.80 -16.02 -2.84
C ALA A 138 2.42 -15.59 -2.32
N ILE A 139 1.45 -16.52 -2.29
CA ILE A 139 0.13 -16.27 -1.71
C ILE A 139 0.24 -15.94 -0.21
N ALA A 140 1.08 -16.67 0.54
CA ALA A 140 1.32 -16.39 1.95
C ALA A 140 1.94 -15.00 2.18
N LEU A 141 2.83 -14.53 1.31
CA LEU A 141 3.38 -13.18 1.40
C LEU A 141 2.33 -12.08 1.20
N TYR A 142 1.34 -12.27 0.32
CA TYR A 142 0.22 -11.34 0.22
C TYR A 142 -0.69 -11.38 1.45
N ASP A 143 -0.83 -12.54 2.09
CA ASP A 143 -1.52 -12.65 3.38
C ASP A 143 -0.80 -11.85 4.47
N GLU A 144 0.52 -11.97 4.57
CA GLU A 144 1.35 -11.16 5.46
C GLU A 144 1.17 -9.66 5.18
N ALA A 145 1.22 -9.23 3.91
CA ALA A 145 0.97 -7.84 3.55
C ALA A 145 -0.43 -7.37 3.98
N SER A 146 -1.45 -8.22 3.81
CA SER A 146 -2.82 -7.92 4.27
C SER A 146 -2.88 -7.72 5.78
N ASN A 147 -2.12 -8.52 6.53
CA ASN A 147 -2.04 -8.42 7.98
C ASN A 147 -1.40 -7.10 8.42
N GLU A 148 -0.32 -6.68 7.75
CA GLU A 148 0.35 -5.41 8.03
C GLU A 148 -0.52 -4.20 7.68
N LEU A 149 -1.17 -4.21 6.51
CA LEU A 149 -2.11 -3.16 6.11
C LEU A 149 -3.29 -3.05 7.09
N PHE A 150 -3.77 -4.19 7.61
CA PHE A 150 -4.78 -4.19 8.67
C PHE A 150 -4.30 -3.50 9.95
N LEU A 151 -3.07 -3.77 10.39
CA LEU A 151 -2.49 -3.13 11.59
C LEU A 151 -2.37 -1.61 11.40
N ILE A 152 -1.99 -1.17 10.20
CA ILE A 152 -1.94 0.25 9.84
C ILE A 152 -3.34 0.88 9.94
N ILE A 153 -4.37 0.26 9.34
CA ILE A 153 -5.77 0.72 9.43
C ILE A 153 -6.25 0.77 10.88
N LYS A 154 -6.00 -0.31 11.64
CA LYS A 154 -6.39 -0.42 13.04
C LYS A 154 -5.82 0.72 13.87
N GLY A 155 -4.57 1.10 13.66
CA GLY A 155 -3.95 2.24 14.34
C GLY A 155 -4.67 3.58 14.09
N VAL A 156 -5.22 3.79 12.90
CA VAL A 156 -6.06 4.98 12.61
C VAL A 156 -7.42 4.86 13.30
N VAL A 157 -8.06 3.69 13.21
CA VAL A 157 -9.38 3.41 13.81
C VAL A 157 -9.36 3.65 15.33
N GLU A 158 -8.31 3.23 16.02
CA GLU A 158 -8.16 3.42 17.47
C GLU A 158 -7.96 4.90 17.83
N GLN A 159 -7.08 5.61 17.13
CA GLN A 159 -6.85 7.05 17.35
C GLN A 159 -8.11 7.91 17.11
N LEU A 160 -8.99 7.47 16.19
CA LEU A 160 -10.24 8.12 15.86
C LEU A 160 -11.44 7.63 16.67
N GLU A 161 -11.23 6.68 17.59
CA GLU A 161 -12.26 6.10 18.45
C GLU A 161 -13.43 5.51 17.64
N LEU A 162 -13.09 4.84 16.54
CA LEU A 162 -14.04 4.20 15.61
C LEU A 162 -14.25 2.71 15.90
N THR A 163 -13.46 2.09 16.78
CA THR A 163 -13.59 0.67 17.14
C THR A 163 -15.01 0.34 17.63
N GLY A 164 -15.66 -0.63 16.98
CA GLY A 164 -17.03 -1.06 17.32
C GLY A 164 -18.12 -0.12 16.78
N LYS A 165 -17.76 0.99 16.15
CA LYS A 165 -18.67 1.87 15.40
C LYS A 165 -18.64 1.48 13.92
N LYS A 166 -19.72 1.75 13.20
CA LYS A 166 -19.73 1.61 11.75
C LYS A 166 -18.91 2.73 11.12
N PHE A 167 -17.97 2.39 10.25
CA PHE A 167 -17.22 3.35 9.45
C PHE A 167 -16.96 2.80 8.05
N ASN A 168 -16.81 3.68 7.06
CA ASN A 168 -16.36 3.28 5.74
C ASN A 168 -14.84 3.25 5.69
N TRP A 169 -14.28 2.31 4.92
CA TRP A 169 -12.89 2.37 4.54
C TRP A 169 -12.69 2.11 3.07
N SER A 170 -11.66 2.70 2.48
CA SER A 170 -11.28 2.52 1.09
C SER A 170 -9.79 2.33 0.95
N TYR A 171 -9.32 2.14 -0.28
CA TYR A 171 -7.93 1.86 -0.59
C TYR A 171 -7.44 2.63 -1.81
N SER A 172 -6.14 2.80 -1.94
CA SER A 172 -5.52 3.42 -3.11
C SER A 172 -4.07 3.01 -3.25
N GLY A 173 -3.48 3.23 -4.43
CA GLY A 173 -2.08 2.90 -4.69
C GLY A 173 -1.88 1.65 -5.54
N GLY A 174 -0.65 1.49 -6.01
CA GLY A 174 -0.29 0.53 -7.04
C GLY A 174 -0.47 -0.93 -6.64
N LEU A 175 -0.40 -1.29 -5.36
CA LEU A 175 -0.50 -2.68 -4.90
C LEU A 175 -1.82 -3.35 -5.27
N PHE A 176 -2.91 -2.58 -5.29
CA PHE A 176 -4.26 -3.11 -5.47
C PHE A 176 -4.57 -3.58 -6.91
N HIS A 177 -3.57 -3.64 -7.81
CA HIS A 177 -3.65 -4.51 -8.98
C HIS A 177 -3.71 -6.00 -8.60
N ALA A 178 -3.13 -6.38 -7.44
CA ALA A 178 -3.13 -7.72 -6.86
C ALA A 178 -4.23 -7.90 -5.80
N LYS A 179 -5.33 -7.14 -5.93
CA LYS A 179 -6.40 -7.07 -4.94
C LYS A 179 -7.05 -8.41 -4.62
N GLU A 180 -7.03 -9.37 -5.55
CA GLU A 180 -7.56 -10.71 -5.33
C GLU A 180 -6.81 -11.48 -4.23
N PHE A 181 -5.55 -11.14 -3.97
CA PHE A 181 -4.74 -11.75 -2.91
C PHE A 181 -4.73 -10.94 -1.61
N VAL A 182 -5.07 -9.64 -1.67
CA VAL A 182 -4.96 -8.73 -0.52
C VAL A 182 -6.31 -8.38 0.10
N LEU A 183 -7.29 -8.00 -0.71
CA LEU A 183 -8.55 -7.47 -0.18
C LEU A 183 -9.38 -8.48 0.60
N PRO A 184 -9.49 -9.78 0.24
CA PRO A 184 -10.37 -10.70 0.97
C PRO A 184 -10.04 -10.79 2.46
N ASN A 185 -8.78 -11.03 2.81
CA ASN A 185 -8.35 -11.11 4.21
C ASN A 185 -8.40 -9.73 4.89
N LEU A 186 -7.93 -8.68 4.21
CA LEU A 186 -7.98 -7.32 4.75
C LEU A 186 -9.42 -6.90 5.09
N GLU A 187 -10.38 -7.13 4.19
CA GLU A 187 -11.80 -6.83 4.39
C GLU A 187 -12.40 -7.63 5.54
N GLU A 188 -12.12 -8.93 5.62
CA GLU A 188 -12.57 -9.76 6.73
C GLU A 188 -12.10 -9.19 8.08
N LYS A 189 -10.82 -8.82 8.19
CA LYS A 189 -10.26 -8.27 9.43
C LYS A 189 -10.80 -6.89 9.78
N VAL A 190 -10.91 -5.99 8.79
CA VAL A 190 -11.43 -4.64 9.02
C VAL A 190 -12.93 -4.66 9.36
N SER A 191 -13.69 -5.62 8.82
CA SER A 191 -15.10 -5.82 9.18
C SER A 191 -15.31 -6.12 10.67
N LYS A 192 -14.37 -6.85 11.30
CA LYS A 192 -14.38 -7.15 12.74
C LYS A 192 -14.18 -5.90 13.61
N LEU A 193 -13.64 -4.81 13.04
CA LEU A 193 -13.54 -3.51 13.71
C LEU A 193 -14.81 -2.64 13.53
N GLY A 194 -15.74 -3.04 12.65
CA GLY A 194 -16.90 -2.25 12.24
C GLY A 194 -16.75 -1.55 10.89
N GLY A 195 -15.66 -1.82 10.16
CA GLY A 195 -15.38 -1.17 8.88
C GLY A 195 -16.06 -1.84 7.69
N GLN A 196 -16.69 -1.04 6.84
CA GLN A 196 -17.27 -1.47 5.58
C GLN A 196 -16.39 -1.02 4.41
N LEU A 197 -15.97 -1.97 3.56
CA LEU A 197 -15.19 -1.63 2.38
C LEU A 197 -16.06 -0.88 1.36
N VAL A 198 -15.59 0.29 0.92
CA VAL A 198 -16.15 1.03 -0.22
C VAL A 198 -15.10 1.17 -1.31
N LYS A 199 -15.53 1.00 -2.57
CA LYS A 199 -14.63 1.20 -3.71
C LYS A 199 -14.21 2.67 -3.79
N PRO A 200 -12.97 2.95 -4.24
CA PRO A 200 -12.50 4.32 -4.37
C PRO A 200 -13.42 5.11 -5.31
N SER A 201 -13.94 6.25 -4.82
CA SER A 201 -14.91 7.06 -5.56
C SER A 201 -14.29 7.76 -6.77
N THR A 202 -13.11 8.36 -6.59
CA THR A 202 -12.38 9.06 -7.65
C THR A 202 -10.87 9.00 -7.43
N THR A 203 -10.10 9.69 -8.27
CA THR A 203 -8.65 9.74 -8.22
C THR A 203 -8.14 10.66 -7.11
N PRO A 204 -6.87 10.48 -6.63
CA PRO A 204 -6.25 11.43 -5.72
C PRO A 204 -6.22 12.86 -6.27
N VAL A 205 -5.99 13.07 -7.58
CA VAL A 205 -6.02 14.41 -8.19
C VAL A 205 -7.36 15.10 -7.95
N MET A 206 -8.47 14.36 -8.09
CA MET A 206 -9.78 14.90 -7.73
C MET A 206 -9.97 15.08 -6.24
N GLY A 207 -9.35 14.25 -5.40
CA GLY A 207 -9.28 14.47 -3.95
C GLY A 207 -8.67 15.82 -3.58
N ALA A 208 -7.60 16.25 -4.28
CA ALA A 208 -6.98 17.56 -4.04
C ALA A 208 -7.94 18.70 -4.40
N PHE A 209 -8.67 18.56 -5.51
CA PHE A 209 -9.72 19.50 -5.89
C PHE A 209 -10.86 19.55 -4.84
N LEU A 210 -11.31 18.40 -4.34
CA LEU A 210 -12.35 18.32 -3.31
C LEU A 210 -11.91 19.02 -2.02
N LEU A 211 -10.67 18.80 -1.56
CA LEU A 211 -10.11 19.48 -0.39
C LEU A 211 -10.01 21.00 -0.59
N ALA A 212 -9.62 21.44 -1.79
CA ALA A 212 -9.59 22.86 -2.11
C ALA A 212 -11.00 23.47 -2.09
N LYS A 213 -12.00 22.75 -2.60
CA LYS A 213 -13.41 23.16 -2.56
C LYS A 213 -13.94 23.25 -1.13
N GLU A 214 -13.77 22.21 -0.31
CA GLU A 214 -14.15 22.20 1.12
C GLU A 214 -13.51 23.36 1.88
N LYS A 215 -12.25 23.70 1.55
CA LYS A 215 -11.50 24.74 2.27
C LYS A 215 -11.83 26.16 1.84
N PHE A 216 -12.05 26.41 0.55
CA PHE A 216 -12.11 27.77 -0.01
C PHE A 216 -13.47 28.14 -0.62
N TYR A 217 -14.37 27.17 -0.84
CA TYR A 217 -15.69 27.40 -1.45
C TYR A 217 -16.86 27.09 -0.51
N GLU A 218 -16.68 26.28 0.54
CA GLU A 218 -17.75 25.97 1.52
C GLU A 218 -17.72 26.91 2.75
N MET A 219 -17.09 28.08 2.63
CA MET A 219 -17.03 29.13 3.67
C MET A 219 -17.90 30.37 3.35
N ASP A 220 -18.94 30.23 2.51
CA ASP A 220 -20.01 31.22 2.31
C ASP A 220 -21.38 30.66 2.71
#